data_AF-A0A527TMN5-F1
#
_entry.id   AF-A0A527TMN5-F1
#
_cell.length_a   1.000
_cell.length_b   1.000
_cell.length_c   1.000
_cell.angle_alpha   90.00
_cell.angle_beta   90.00
_cell.angle_gamma   90.00
#
_symmetry.space_group_name_H-M   'P 1'
#
loop_
_entity.id
_entity.type
_entity.pdbx_description
1 polymer ?
#
loop_
_entity_poly.entity_id
_entity_poly.type
_entity_poly.pdbx_seq_one_letter_code
_entity_poly.pdbx_strand_id
1 'polypeptide(L)' 'RRRVIGMLRFYGGMATALHGEAIDNSIPGEIVTFTRREPVGVVGAIIPWNAPTAASVWKIAPALATGCTIVLKPSEDA' A
#
# COMPACT_ATOMS: atom_id res chain seq x y z
N ARG A 1 -16.23 -1.96 -14.18
CA ARG A 1 -15.70 -0.58 -13.94
C ARG A 1 -15.95 -0.05 -12.52
N ARG A 2 -17.18 -0.08 -11.96
CA ARG A 2 -17.46 0.45 -10.60
C ARG A 2 -16.55 -0.11 -9.49
N ARG A 3 -16.25 -1.42 -9.53
CA ARG A 3 -15.37 -2.08 -8.54
C ARG A 3 -13.95 -1.50 -8.50
N VAL A 4 -13.36 -1.24 -9.67
CA VAL A 4 -12.00 -0.69 -9.80
C VAL A 4 -11.92 0.73 -9.26
N ILE A 5 -12.92 1.56 -9.56
CA ILE A 5 -13.05 2.92 -9.01
C ILE A 5 -13.22 2.87 -7.48
N GLY A 6 -14.02 1.91 -6.99
CA GLY A 6 -14.19 1.68 -5.55
C GLY A 6 -12.87 1.33 -4.85
N MET A 7 -12.03 0.48 -5.46
CA MET A 7 -10.71 0.14 -4.92
C MET A 7 -9.79 1.36 -4.83
N LEU A 8 -9.75 2.20 -5.87
CA LEU A 8 -8.96 3.44 -5.84
C LEU A 8 -9.43 4.38 -4.71
N ARG A 9 -10.74 4.55 -4.54
CA ARG A 9 -11.30 5.37 -3.46
C ARG A 9 -10.98 4.79 -2.08
N PHE A 10 -11.09 3.48 -1.92
CA PHE A 10 -10.75 2.78 -0.68
C PHE A 10 -9.29 3.02 -0.29
N TYR A 11 -8.35 2.73 -1.19
CA TYR A 11 -6.92 2.94 -0.90
C TYR A 11 -6.53 4.42 -0.81
N GLY A 12 -7.24 5.31 -1.49
CA GLY A 12 -7.10 6.76 -1.31
C GLY A 12 -7.41 7.18 0.13
N GLY A 13 -8.45 6.60 0.75
CA GLY A 13 -8.71 6.81 2.18
C GLY A 13 -7.66 6.17 3.09
N MET A 14 -7.12 5.01 2.70
CA MET A 14 -6.07 4.33 3.48
C MET A 14 -4.74 5.08 3.52
N ALA A 15 -4.46 5.95 2.54
CA ALA A 15 -3.22 6.72 2.47
C ALA A 15 -2.99 7.59 3.72
N THR A 16 -4.05 8.05 4.38
CA THR A 16 -3.97 8.83 5.63
C THR A 16 -4.29 8.00 6.88
N ALA A 17 -4.60 6.71 6.73
CA ALA A 17 -5.03 5.84 7.82
C ALA A 17 -3.90 4.99 8.40
N LEU A 18 -2.70 5.04 7.82
CA LEU A 18 -1.52 4.30 8.26
C LEU A 18 -0.85 5.00 9.44
N HIS A 19 -1.04 4.45 10.64
CA HIS A 19 -0.47 4.98 11.88
C HIS A 19 0.51 3.98 12.51
N GLY A 20 1.45 4.52 13.27
CA GLY A 20 2.26 3.77 14.21
C GLY A 20 1.54 3.57 15.55
N GLU A 21 2.21 2.88 16.46
CA GLU A 21 1.72 2.60 17.80
C GLU A 21 2.71 3.16 18.83
N ALA A 22 2.21 3.75 19.90
CA ALA A 22 3.00 4.07 21.08
C ALA A 22 3.11 2.84 21.97
N ILE A 23 4.30 2.55 22.49
CA ILE A 23 4.59 1.34 23.27
C ILE A 23 5.08 1.76 24.65
N ASP A 24 4.51 1.14 25.69
CA ASP A 24 4.93 1.36 27.07
C ASP A 24 6.32 0.79 27.31
N ASN A 25 7.14 1.58 28.02
CA ASN A 25 8.50 1.18 28.35
C ASN A 25 8.53 0.37 29.65
N SER A 26 9.25 -0.74 29.63
CA SER A 26 9.50 -1.55 30.84
C SER A 26 10.54 -0.92 31.78
N ILE A 27 11.27 0.08 31.31
CA ILE A 27 12.27 0.83 32.10
C ILE A 27 11.67 2.14 32.62
N PRO A 28 11.93 2.52 33.88
CA PRO A 28 11.54 3.81 34.41
C PRO A 28 12.25 4.97 33.69
N GLY A 29 11.52 6.07 33.46
CA GLY A 29 12.06 7.30 32.86
C GLY A 29 11.07 7.94 31.90
N GLU A 30 11.32 9.19 31.52
CA GLU A 30 10.53 9.93 30.53
C GLU A 30 11.03 9.60 29.11
N ILE A 31 10.81 8.36 28.69
CA ILE A 31 11.18 7.87 27.35
C ILE A 31 9.90 7.65 26.56
N VAL A 32 9.85 8.22 25.36
CA VAL A 32 8.74 8.01 24.41
C VAL A 32 9.18 7.01 23.35
N THR A 33 8.50 5.86 23.30
CA THR A 33 8.75 4.80 22.33
C THR A 33 7.55 4.64 21.41
N PHE A 34 7.79 4.62 20.10
CA PHE A 34 6.74 4.42 19.11
C PHE A 34 7.26 3.69 17.88
N THR A 35 6.35 3.05 17.14
CA THR A 35 6.63 2.44 15.85
C THR A 35 6.31 3.40 14.71
N ARG A 36 7.04 3.30 13.60
CA ARG A 36 6.72 4.02 12.37
C ARG A 36 6.46 3.02 11.25
N ARG A 37 5.42 3.28 10.46
CA ARG A 37 5.17 2.56 9.21
C ARG A 37 5.83 3.33 8.08
N GLU A 38 6.71 2.66 7.34
CA GLU A 38 7.45 3.25 6.23
C GLU A 38 7.20 2.47 4.94
N PRO A 39 7.27 3.12 3.77
CA PRO A 39 7.18 2.42 2.49
C PRO A 39 8.30 1.39 2.37
N VAL A 40 7.99 0.26 1.73
CA VAL A 40 9.01 -0.77 1.43
C VAL A 40 10.03 -0.28 0.38
N GLY A 41 9.67 0.74 -0.41
CA GLY A 41 10.53 1.32 -1.44
C GLY A 41 10.00 1.05 -2.85
N VAL A 42 10.78 0.35 -3.67
CA VAL A 42 10.43 0.05 -5.06
C VAL A 42 9.77 -1.33 -5.17
N VAL A 43 8.62 -1.40 -5.83
CA VAL A 43 7.82 -2.62 -6.00
C VAL A 43 7.72 -3.02 -7.47
N GLY A 44 8.09 -4.26 -7.79
CA GLY A 44 7.80 -4.89 -9.08
C GLY A 44 6.46 -5.62 -9.04
N ALA A 45 5.59 -5.38 -10.03
CA ALA A 45 4.24 -5.94 -10.06
C ALA A 45 3.92 -6.58 -11.42
N ILE A 46 3.90 -7.92 -11.44
CA ILE A 46 3.52 -8.73 -12.63
C ILE A 46 2.02 -9.04 -12.57
N ILE A 47 1.30 -8.85 -13.68
CA ILE A 47 -0.17 -8.95 -13.75
C ILE A 47 -0.61 -10.08 -14.67
N PRO A 48 -1.57 -10.93 -14.26
CA PRO A 48 -2.11 -12.00 -15.10
C PRO A 48 -3.08 -11.48 -16.19
N TRP A 49 -3.31 -12.31 -17.20
CA TRP A 49 -4.17 -12.04 -18.37
C TRP A 49 -5.68 -12.07 -18.08
N ASN A 50 -6.13 -12.71 -17.00
CA ASN A 50 -7.56 -12.97 -16.78
C ASN A 50 -8.34 -11.77 -16.21
N ALA A 51 -7.65 -10.79 -15.63
CA ALA A 51 -8.27 -9.59 -15.07
C ALA A 51 -7.28 -8.41 -15.04
N PRO A 52 -6.67 -8.03 -16.17
CA PRO A 52 -5.48 -7.18 -16.20
C PRO A 52 -5.72 -5.81 -15.57
N THR A 53 -6.85 -5.17 -15.86
CA THR A 53 -7.16 -3.86 -15.26
C THR A 53 -7.39 -3.94 -13.75
N ALA A 54 -8.18 -4.92 -13.29
CA ALA A 54 -8.53 -5.04 -11.87
C ALA A 54 -7.32 -5.45 -11.03
N ALA A 55 -6.54 -6.42 -11.51
CA ALA A 55 -5.33 -6.89 -10.84
C ALA A 55 -4.24 -5.80 -10.82
N SER A 56 -4.11 -4.98 -11.88
CA SER A 56 -3.21 -3.82 -11.90
C SER A 56 -3.57 -2.83 -10.80
N VAL A 57 -4.84 -2.41 -10.72
CA VAL A 57 -5.28 -1.44 -9.72
C VAL A 57 -5.13 -1.98 -8.30
N TRP A 58 -5.36 -3.28 -8.08
CA TRP A 58 -5.14 -3.89 -6.78
C TRP A 58 -3.68 -3.81 -6.32
N LYS A 59 -2.71 -3.76 -7.23
CA LYS A 59 -1.30 -3.59 -6.86
C LYS A 59 -0.88 -2.12 -6.80
N ILE A 60 -1.30 -1.31 -7.78
CA ILE A 60 -0.95 0.12 -7.87
C ILE A 60 -1.49 0.91 -6.68
N ALA A 61 -2.77 0.71 -6.34
CA ALA A 61 -3.45 1.52 -5.34
C ALA A 61 -2.81 1.45 -3.94
N PRO A 62 -2.54 0.27 -3.35
CA PRO A 62 -1.84 0.19 -2.05
C PRO A 62 -0.37 0.61 -2.12
N ALA A 63 0.32 0.36 -3.25
CA ALA A 63 1.71 0.78 -3.40
C ALA A 63 1.83 2.30 -3.35
N LEU A 64 0.98 3.02 -4.09
CA LEU A 64 0.96 4.48 -4.05
C LEU A 64 0.45 5.01 -2.71
N ALA A 65 -0.59 4.42 -2.14
CA ALA A 65 -1.14 4.85 -0.85
C ALA A 65 -0.13 4.76 0.30
N THR A 66 0.81 3.81 0.23
CA THR A 66 1.89 3.64 1.23
C THR A 66 3.14 4.47 0.93
N GLY A 67 3.20 5.19 -0.20
CA GLY A 67 4.35 5.99 -0.61
C GLY A 67 5.45 5.20 -1.35
N CYS A 68 5.13 4.02 -1.88
CA CYS A 68 6.07 3.23 -2.68
C CYS A 68 6.12 3.71 -4.14
N THR A 69 7.23 3.40 -4.81
CA THR A 69 7.33 3.47 -6.28
C THR A 69 7.00 2.10 -6.85
N ILE A 70 6.30 2.04 -7.99
CA ILE A 70 5.87 0.77 -8.60
C ILE A 70 6.26 0.69 -10.09
N VAL A 71 6.79 -0.47 -10.50
CA VAL A 71 7.01 -0.85 -11.89
C VAL A 71 6.06 -2.00 -12.22
N LEU A 72 5.22 -1.80 -13.23
CA LEU A 72 4.15 -2.74 -13.60
C LEU A 72 4.52 -3.49 -14.89
N LYS A 73 4.43 -4.82 -14.90
CA LYS A 73 4.49 -5.65 -16.11
C LYS A 73 3.16 -6.39 -16.32
N PRO A 74 2.27 -5.88 -17.17
CA PRO A 74 1.10 -6.65 -17.57
C PRO A 74 1.48 -7.87 -18.42
N SER A 75 0.58 -8.85 -18.45
CA SER A 75 0.63 -9.90 -19.45
C SER A 75 0.55 -9.29 -20.85
N GLU A 76 1.32 -9.85 -21.75
CA GLU A 76 1.32 -9.57 -23.19
C GLU A 76 -0.01 -9.94 -23.86
N ASP A 77 -0.76 -10.88 -23.28
CA ASP A 77 -2.05 -11.39 -23.77
C ASP A 77 -3.27 -10.71 -23.10
N ALA A 78 -3.05 -9.57 -22.45
CA ALA A 78 -4.04 -8.83 -21.65
C ALA A 78 -5.08 -8.07 -22.48
#